data_AF-A0A4P8L4E2-F1
#
_entry.id   AF-A0A4P8L4E2-F1
#
_cell.length_a   1.000
_cell.length_b   1.000
_cell.length_c   1.000
_cell.angle_alpha   90.00
_cell.angle_beta   90.00
_cell.angle_gamma   90.00
#
_symmetry.space_group_name_H-M   'P 1'
#
loop_
_entity.id
_entity.type
_entity.pdbx_description
1 polymer ?
#
loop_
_entity_poly.entity_id
_entity_poly.type
_entity_poly.pdbx_seq_one_letter_code
_entity_poly.pdbx_strand_id
1 'polypeptide(L)'
;MEEIFREMGKEEDSLSSGELLEAIDHLYASLELMVAIERDVFDGVLDWEASSRGLADAWFQVNCCRLYTERFVDMEERLQPAMGLINDAKSMIDSMVAWGYGLTRAARGNVVGSLDQAGDLVHSVLEELESWIGFYERESDDSLDSPAAPQ
;
A
#
# COMPACT_ATOMS: atom_id res chain seq x y z
N MET A 1 24.85 -32.36 9.56
CA MET A 1 24.34 -31.21 10.33
C MET A 1 24.23 -29.93 9.50
N GLU A 2 24.72 -29.88 8.26
CA GLU A 2 24.50 -28.73 7.34
C GLU A 2 23.20 -28.85 6.53
N GLU A 3 22.59 -30.04 6.46
CA GLU A 3 21.37 -30.28 5.68
C GLU A 3 20.08 -29.85 6.41
N ILE A 4 20.08 -29.87 7.75
CA ILE A 4 18.90 -29.48 8.57
C ILE A 4 18.71 -27.95 8.59
N PHE A 5 19.79 -27.16 8.42
CA PHE A 5 19.68 -25.70 8.35
C PHE A 5 19.27 -25.18 6.97
N ARG A 6 19.32 -26.01 5.92
CA ARG A 6 18.92 -25.60 4.57
C ARG A 6 17.41 -25.77 4.32
N GLU A 7 16.74 -26.62 5.10
CA GLU A 7 15.28 -26.81 5.03
C GLU A 7 14.50 -25.92 6.02
N MET A 8 15.12 -25.47 7.11
CA MET A 8 14.44 -24.64 8.13
C MET A 8 14.42 -23.13 7.85
N GLY A 9 15.02 -22.66 6.74
CA GLY A 9 15.20 -21.22 6.47
C GLY A 9 14.49 -20.70 5.22
N LYS A 10 13.58 -21.47 4.61
CA LYS A 10 12.92 -21.09 3.35
C LYS A 10 11.41 -20.80 3.46
N GLU A 11 10.76 -21.23 4.53
CA GLU A 11 9.30 -21.04 4.69
C GLU A 11 8.90 -19.79 5.49
N GLU A 12 9.79 -19.19 6.28
CA GLU A 12 9.39 -18.11 7.22
C GLU A 12 9.35 -16.69 6.61
N ASP A 13 9.86 -16.49 5.39
CA ASP A 13 10.04 -15.15 4.80
C ASP A 13 9.12 -14.83 3.61
N SER A 14 8.15 -15.70 3.27
CA SER A 14 7.27 -15.48 2.12
C SER A 14 5.80 -15.38 2.53
N LEU A 15 5.03 -14.51 1.87
CA LEU A 15 3.59 -14.40 2.10
C LEU A 15 2.91 -15.62 1.48
N SER A 16 1.85 -16.15 2.10
CA SER A 16 1.00 -17.07 1.37
C SER A 16 0.35 -16.35 0.18
N SER A 17 -0.03 -17.08 -0.87
CA SER A 17 -0.66 -16.47 -2.05
C SER A 17 -1.95 -15.70 -1.68
N GLY A 18 -2.68 -16.15 -0.66
CA GLY A 18 -3.86 -15.44 -0.16
C GLY A 18 -3.50 -14.11 0.51
N GLU A 19 -2.53 -14.12 1.42
CA GLU A 19 -2.06 -12.90 2.10
C GLU A 19 -1.45 -11.90 1.12
N LEU A 20 -0.74 -12.37 0.09
CA LEU A 20 -0.20 -11.52 -0.97
C LEU A 20 -1.30 -10.80 -1.74
N LEU A 21 -2.33 -11.53 -2.17
CA LEU A 21 -3.47 -10.94 -2.90
C LEU A 21 -4.25 -9.96 -2.02
N GLU A 22 -4.49 -10.30 -0.75
CA GLU A 22 -5.15 -9.40 0.20
C GLU A 22 -4.34 -8.12 0.43
N ALA A 23 -3.01 -8.23 0.60
CA ALA A 23 -2.13 -7.06 0.74
C ALA A 23 -2.20 -6.14 -0.48
N ILE A 24 -2.20 -6.71 -1.68
CA ILE A 24 -2.33 -5.99 -2.96
C ILE A 24 -3.69 -5.29 -3.06
N ASP A 25 -4.78 -5.98 -2.74
CA ASP A 25 -6.14 -5.42 -2.77
C ASP A 25 -6.26 -4.21 -1.83
N HIS A 26 -5.63 -4.27 -0.65
CA HIS A 26 -5.57 -3.14 0.27
C HIS A 26 -4.82 -1.94 -0.34
N LEU A 27 -3.70 -2.13 -1.02
CA LEU A 27 -2.97 -1.03 -1.65
C LEU A 27 -3.78 -0.40 -2.78
N TYR A 28 -4.44 -1.21 -3.63
CA TYR A 28 -5.34 -0.71 -4.66
C TYR A 28 -6.50 0.11 -4.09
N ALA A 29 -7.16 -0.39 -3.04
CA ALA A 29 -8.24 0.33 -2.37
C ALA A 29 -7.76 1.68 -1.80
N SER A 30 -6.54 1.71 -1.24
CA SER A 30 -5.96 2.96 -0.74
C SER A 30 -5.71 3.98 -1.85
N LEU A 31 -5.20 3.54 -3.01
CA LEU A 31 -4.90 4.40 -4.16
C LEU A 31 -6.18 4.98 -4.76
N GLU A 32 -7.23 4.18 -4.90
CA GLU A 32 -8.52 4.65 -5.41
C GLU A 32 -9.08 5.79 -4.55
N LEU A 33 -9.01 5.65 -3.22
CA LEU A 33 -9.44 6.68 -2.28
C LEU A 33 -8.58 7.95 -2.39
N MET A 34 -7.25 7.81 -2.43
CA MET A 34 -6.34 8.95 -2.55
C MET A 34 -6.56 9.73 -3.85
N VAL A 35 -6.66 9.04 -4.99
CA VAL A 35 -6.90 9.66 -6.32
C VAL A 35 -8.25 10.38 -6.37
N ALA A 36 -9.31 9.77 -5.81
CA ALA A 36 -10.61 10.40 -5.77
C ALA A 36 -10.58 11.71 -4.97
N ILE A 37 -9.93 11.71 -3.80
CA ILE A 37 -9.84 12.87 -2.91
C ILE A 37 -8.92 13.93 -3.50
N GLU A 38 -7.80 13.55 -4.09
CA GLU A 38 -6.89 14.45 -4.78
C GLU A 38 -7.62 15.24 -5.88
N ARG A 39 -8.39 14.54 -6.72
CA ARG A 39 -9.22 15.17 -7.76
C ARG A 39 -10.21 16.15 -7.17
N ASP A 40 -10.94 15.76 -6.13
CA ASP A 40 -11.96 16.61 -5.52
C ASP A 40 -11.34 17.87 -4.86
N VAL A 41 -10.16 17.73 -4.24
CA VAL A 41 -9.37 18.85 -3.72
C VAL A 41 -8.92 19.76 -4.85
N PHE A 42 -8.39 19.19 -5.93
CA PHE A 42 -7.87 19.93 -7.08
C PHE A 42 -8.96 20.74 -7.78
N ASP A 43 -10.12 20.13 -8.02
CA ASP A 43 -11.29 20.74 -8.67
C ASP A 43 -12.02 21.72 -7.74
N GLY A 44 -11.71 21.71 -6.44
CA GLY A 44 -12.31 22.59 -5.44
C GLY A 44 -13.75 22.23 -5.09
N VAL A 45 -14.15 20.98 -5.30
CA VAL A 45 -15.49 20.43 -5.00
C VAL A 45 -15.52 19.65 -3.67
N LEU A 46 -14.61 19.99 -2.76
CA LEU A 46 -14.35 19.23 -1.55
C LEU A 46 -15.57 19.14 -0.61
N ASP A 47 -16.10 17.93 -0.44
CA ASP A 47 -16.89 17.56 0.73
C ASP A 47 -15.92 17.16 1.85
N TRP A 48 -15.70 18.06 2.80
CA TRP A 48 -14.69 17.87 3.84
C TRP A 48 -14.94 16.64 4.72
N GLU A 49 -16.19 16.28 4.99
CA GLU A 49 -16.51 15.14 5.86
C GLU A 49 -16.22 13.84 5.11
N ALA A 50 -16.65 13.77 3.85
CA ALA A 50 -16.38 12.64 2.98
C ALA A 50 -14.88 12.48 2.74
N SER A 51 -14.15 13.56 2.45
CA SER A 51 -12.71 13.51 2.21
C SER A 51 -11.90 13.17 3.46
N SER A 52 -12.24 13.73 4.62
CA SER A 52 -11.57 13.38 5.88
C SER A 52 -11.74 11.90 6.21
N ARG A 53 -12.95 11.36 6.02
CA ARG A 53 -13.22 9.93 6.20
C ARG A 53 -12.50 9.07 5.18
N GLY A 54 -12.54 9.45 3.90
CA GLY A 54 -11.85 8.73 2.83
C GLY A 54 -10.33 8.67 3.05
N LEU A 55 -9.70 9.72 3.59
CA LEU A 55 -8.28 9.69 3.96
C LEU A 55 -8.00 8.80 5.16
N ALA A 56 -8.90 8.74 6.15
CA ALA A 56 -8.79 7.79 7.25
C ALA A 56 -8.91 6.34 6.75
N ASP A 57 -9.82 6.10 5.80
CA ASP A 57 -9.98 4.79 5.17
C ASP A 57 -8.76 4.42 4.32
N ALA A 58 -8.22 5.35 3.53
CA ALA A 58 -7.00 5.13 2.75
C ALA A 58 -5.81 4.77 3.66
N TRP A 59 -5.62 5.52 4.75
CA TRP A 59 -4.61 5.23 5.77
C TRP A 59 -4.78 3.83 6.36
N PHE A 60 -6.04 3.45 6.67
CA PHE A 60 -6.36 2.14 7.22
C PHE A 60 -6.01 1.01 6.25
N GLN A 61 -6.34 1.18 4.96
CA GLN A 61 -5.99 0.20 3.93
C GLN A 61 -4.47 0.02 3.81
N VAL A 62 -3.69 1.12 3.80
CA VAL A 62 -2.22 1.04 3.80
C VAL A 62 -1.72 0.29 5.04
N ASN A 63 -2.29 0.57 6.22
CA ASN A 63 -1.92 -0.14 7.44
C ASN A 63 -2.29 -1.63 7.39
N CYS A 64 -3.40 -2.02 6.75
CA CYS A 64 -3.76 -3.42 6.56
C CYS A 64 -2.68 -4.14 5.74
N CYS A 65 -2.26 -3.60 4.59
CA CYS A 65 -1.12 -4.14 3.83
C CYS A 65 0.14 -4.23 4.72
N ARG A 66 0.45 -3.16 5.46
CA ARG A 66 1.63 -3.10 6.33
C ARG A 66 1.69 -4.25 7.34
N LEU A 67 0.55 -4.69 7.88
CA LEU A 67 0.50 -5.81 8.82
C LEU A 67 0.90 -7.14 8.19
N TYR A 68 0.61 -7.36 6.90
CA TYR A 68 1.11 -8.53 6.18
C TYR A 68 2.61 -8.40 5.91
N THR A 69 3.08 -7.18 5.61
CA THR A 69 4.44 -6.94 5.12
C THR A 69 5.43 -6.45 6.18
N GLU A 70 5.07 -6.43 7.47
CA GLU A 70 5.86 -5.77 8.52
C GLU A 70 7.28 -6.33 8.71
N ARG A 71 7.48 -7.59 8.32
CA ARG A 71 8.80 -8.25 8.35
C ARG A 71 9.74 -7.77 7.23
N PHE A 72 9.20 -7.18 6.16
CA PHE A 72 9.98 -6.69 5.02
C PHE A 72 10.35 -5.23 5.25
N VAL A 73 11.58 -4.99 5.74
CA VAL A 73 12.09 -3.65 6.07
C VAL A 73 11.92 -2.66 4.91
N ASP A 74 12.24 -3.08 3.69
CA ASP A 74 12.15 -2.22 2.50
C ASP A 74 10.71 -1.76 2.22
N MET A 75 9.70 -2.56 2.59
CA MET A 75 8.29 -2.16 2.47
C MET A 75 7.90 -1.20 3.58
N GLU A 76 8.35 -1.46 4.81
CA GLU A 76 8.10 -0.59 5.96
C GLU A 76 8.66 0.83 5.74
N GLU A 77 9.85 0.94 5.14
CA GLU A 77 10.51 2.21 4.79
C GLU A 77 9.71 3.05 3.78
N ARG A 78 8.76 2.44 3.04
CA ARG A 78 7.87 3.13 2.09
C ARG A 78 6.46 3.31 2.64
N LEU A 79 5.89 2.29 3.27
CA LEU A 79 4.52 2.31 3.79
C LEU A 79 4.37 3.23 5.00
N GLN A 80 5.34 3.29 5.92
CA GLN A 80 5.25 4.23 7.05
C GLN A 80 5.24 5.69 6.60
N PRO A 81 6.14 6.16 5.72
CA PRO A 81 6.06 7.52 5.21
C PRO A 81 4.77 7.80 4.43
N ALA A 82 4.28 6.85 3.63
CA ALA A 82 2.99 7.00 2.93
C ALA A 82 1.84 7.25 3.91
N MET A 83 1.76 6.46 4.98
CA MET A 83 0.78 6.67 6.06
C MET A 83 0.92 8.04 6.73
N GLY A 84 2.15 8.51 6.95
CA GLY A 84 2.42 9.86 7.46
C GLY A 84 1.84 10.95 6.56
N LEU A 85 2.11 10.86 5.25
CA LEU A 85 1.64 11.81 4.24
C LEU A 85 0.11 11.83 4.10
N ILE A 86 -0.55 10.67 4.16
CA ILE A 86 -2.01 10.58 4.17
C ILE A 86 -2.58 11.29 5.41
N ASN A 87 -1.96 11.06 6.57
CA ASN A 87 -2.40 11.70 7.81
C ASN A 87 -2.13 13.22 7.81
N ASP A 88 -1.05 13.67 7.19
CA ASP A 88 -0.76 15.10 7.00
C ASP A 88 -1.82 15.76 6.10
N ALA A 89 -2.17 15.13 4.97
CA ALA A 89 -3.24 15.57 4.08
C ALA A 89 -4.58 15.69 4.83
N LYS A 90 -4.91 14.67 5.62
CA LYS A 90 -6.13 14.65 6.44
C LYS A 90 -6.13 15.78 7.46
N SER A 91 -5.03 15.92 8.21
CA SER A 91 -4.89 16.94 9.26
C SER A 91 -4.98 18.35 8.69
N MET A 92 -4.44 18.58 7.48
CA MET A 92 -4.59 19.85 6.76
C MET A 92 -6.06 20.13 6.43
N ILE A 93 -6.81 19.18 5.87
CA ILE A 93 -8.24 19.35 5.59
C ILE A 93 -9.03 19.65 6.88
N ASP A 94 -8.83 18.84 7.93
CA ASP A 94 -9.55 18.98 9.20
C ASP A 94 -9.28 20.34 9.87
N SER A 95 -8.01 20.79 9.84
CA SER A 95 -7.62 22.07 10.45
C SER A 95 -8.27 23.25 9.73
N MET A 96 -8.39 23.19 8.39
CA MET A 96 -9.05 24.26 7.63
C MET A 96 -10.54 24.40 7.99
N VAL A 97 -11.23 23.27 8.12
CA VAL A 97 -12.64 23.23 8.56
C VAL A 97 -12.78 23.76 9.98
N ALA A 98 -11.94 23.29 10.90
CA ALA A 98 -12.00 23.67 12.31
C ALA A 98 -11.79 25.18 12.51
N TRP A 99 -10.97 25.81 11.66
CA TRP A 99 -10.72 27.26 11.71
C TRP A 99 -11.72 28.09 10.88
N GLY A 100 -12.66 27.44 10.19
CA GLY A 100 -13.63 28.11 9.32
C GLY A 100 -13.01 28.75 8.07
N TYR A 101 -11.82 28.30 7.68
CA TYR A 101 -11.15 28.77 6.47
C TYR A 101 -11.47 27.85 5.29
N GLY A 102 -11.74 28.46 4.13
CA GLY A 102 -11.75 27.71 2.88
C GLY A 102 -10.33 27.27 2.49
N LEU A 103 -10.23 26.18 1.71
CA LEU A 103 -8.95 25.74 1.17
C LEU A 103 -8.34 26.80 0.25
N THR A 104 -7.30 27.46 0.75
CA THR A 104 -6.49 28.37 -0.07
C THR A 104 -5.82 27.60 -1.20
N ARG A 105 -5.42 28.29 -2.26
CA ARG A 105 -4.68 27.66 -3.37
C ARG A 105 -3.40 26.95 -2.89
N ALA A 106 -2.70 27.52 -1.91
CA ALA A 106 -1.51 26.91 -1.34
C ALA A 106 -1.86 25.66 -0.51
N ALA A 107 -2.91 25.70 0.30
CA ALA A 107 -3.37 24.55 1.07
C ALA A 107 -3.80 23.40 0.14
N ARG A 108 -4.49 23.69 -0.97
CA ARG A 108 -4.80 22.67 -1.99
C ARG A 108 -3.54 22.04 -2.56
N GLY A 109 -2.56 22.86 -2.93
CA GLY A 109 -1.29 22.37 -3.46
C GLY A 109 -0.55 21.47 -2.47
N ASN A 110 -0.58 21.80 -1.17
CA ASN A 110 0.05 20.97 -0.15
C ASN A 110 -0.68 19.64 0.05
N VAL A 111 -2.01 19.65 0.11
CA VAL A 111 -2.81 18.41 0.23
C VAL A 111 -2.57 17.51 -0.97
N VAL A 112 -2.69 18.05 -2.19
CA VAL A 112 -2.42 17.28 -3.43
C VAL A 112 -0.98 16.76 -3.44
N GLY A 113 0.01 17.59 -3.12
CA GLY A 113 1.40 17.17 -3.08
C GLY A 113 1.72 16.11 -2.02
N SER A 114 1.00 16.08 -0.89
CA SER A 114 1.09 15.01 0.09
C SER A 114 0.49 13.70 -0.43
N LEU A 115 -0.65 13.76 -1.11
CA LEU A 115 -1.31 12.57 -1.67
C LEU A 115 -0.54 11.99 -2.86
N ASP A 116 0.01 12.83 -3.72
CA ASP A 116 0.86 12.42 -4.86
C ASP A 116 2.09 11.64 -4.36
N GLN A 117 2.82 12.19 -3.39
CA GLN A 117 3.98 11.52 -2.78
C GLN A 117 3.59 10.23 -2.03
N ALA A 118 2.43 10.20 -1.37
CA ALA A 118 1.94 8.98 -0.73
C ALA A 118 1.61 7.91 -1.78
N GLY A 119 0.98 8.32 -2.88
CA GLY A 119 0.65 7.48 -4.02
C GLY A 119 1.88 6.86 -4.65
N ASP A 120 2.95 7.62 -4.89
CA ASP A 120 4.23 7.13 -5.42
C ASP A 120 4.83 6.02 -4.54
N LEU A 121 4.82 6.21 -3.22
CA LEU A 121 5.33 5.22 -2.27
C LEU A 121 4.48 3.94 -2.25
N VAL A 122 3.15 4.10 -2.27
CA VAL A 122 2.22 2.97 -2.33
C VAL A 122 2.35 2.20 -3.65
N HIS A 123 2.45 2.91 -4.78
CA HIS A 123 2.70 2.29 -6.09
C HIS A 123 4.00 1.51 -6.12
N SER A 124 5.08 2.04 -5.55
CA SER A 124 6.36 1.32 -5.48
C SER A 124 6.26 0.00 -4.73
N VAL A 125 5.51 -0.07 -3.63
CA VAL A 125 5.30 -1.32 -2.87
C VAL A 125 4.37 -2.26 -3.62
N LEU A 126 3.33 -1.71 -4.25
CA LEU A 126 2.40 -2.48 -5.07
C LEU A 126 3.12 -3.19 -6.23
N GLU A 127 3.95 -2.49 -7.00
CA GLU A 127 4.74 -3.07 -8.09
C GLU A 127 5.63 -4.22 -7.61
N GLU A 128 6.18 -4.10 -6.41
CA GLU A 128 7.01 -5.14 -5.82
C GLU A 128 6.20 -6.37 -5.42
N LEU A 129 5.06 -6.19 -4.74
CA LEU A 129 4.15 -7.28 -4.38
C LEU A 129 3.59 -7.99 -5.62
N GLU A 130 3.22 -7.24 -6.66
CA GLU A 130 2.75 -7.82 -7.93
C GLU A 130 3.84 -8.63 -8.61
N SER A 131 5.10 -8.21 -8.51
CA SER A 131 6.23 -9.00 -9.03
C SER A 131 6.33 -10.37 -8.37
N TRP A 132 5.92 -10.49 -7.10
CA TRP A 132 5.92 -11.74 -6.35
C TRP A 132 4.88 -12.74 -6.88
N ILE A 133 3.73 -12.27 -7.39
CA ILE A 133 2.73 -13.13 -8.05
C ILE A 133 3.37 -13.88 -9.22
N GLY A 134 4.12 -13.16 -10.06
CA GLY A 134 4.81 -13.75 -11.21
C GLY A 134 5.92 -14.74 -10.86
N PHE A 135 6.37 -14.79 -9.60
CA PHE A 135 7.25 -15.86 -9.10
C PHE A 135 6.46 -17.11 -8.69
N TYR A 136 5.33 -16.96 -7.99
CA TYR A 136 4.48 -18.09 -7.59
C TYR A 136 3.88 -18.86 -8.77
N GLU A 137 3.47 -18.16 -9.83
CA GLU A 137 2.95 -18.82 -11.04
C GLU A 137 4.02 -19.70 -11.71
N ARG A 138 5.28 -19.24 -11.76
CA ARG A 138 6.40 -19.99 -12.36
C ARG A 138 6.88 -21.17 -11.52
N GLU A 139 6.91 -21.05 -10.19
CA GLU A 139 7.27 -22.18 -9.32
C GLU A 139 6.21 -23.29 -9.32
N SER A 140 4.94 -22.94 -9.55
CA SER A 140 3.87 -23.94 -9.66
C SER A 140 3.98 -24.82 -10.91
N ASP A 141 4.44 -24.26 -12.03
CA ASP A 141 4.61 -24.98 -13.31
C ASP A 141 5.83 -25.93 -13.31
N ASP A 142 6.94 -25.54 -12.66
CA ASP A 142 8.16 -26.38 -12.60
C ASP A 142 8.01 -27.60 -11.68
N SER A 143 6.98 -27.64 -10.81
CA SER A 143 6.72 -28.78 -9.91
C SER A 143 6.07 -29.99 -10.58
N LEU A 144 5.63 -29.86 -11.85
CA LEU A 144 4.94 -30.92 -12.60
C LEU A 144 5.83 -31.74 -13.53
N ASP A 145 7.14 -31.44 -13.62
CA ASP A 145 8.04 -32.08 -14.59
C ASP A 145 9.18 -32.88 -13.95
N SER A 146 8.91 -33.63 -12.87
CA SER A 146 9.83 -34.65 -12.37
C SER A 146 9.57 -35.98 -13.10
N PRO A 147 10.37 -36.37 -14.11
CA PRO A 147 10.19 -37.67 -14.75
C PRO A 147 10.49 -38.77 -13.73
N ALA A 148 9.50 -39.62 -13.49
CA ALA A 148 9.66 -40.85 -12.73
C ALA A 148 10.82 -41.66 -13.32
N ALA A 149 11.89 -41.83 -12.54
CA ALA A 149 13.01 -42.68 -12.91
C ALA A 149 12.51 -44.13 -13.08
N PRO A 150 12.73 -44.78 -14.24
CA PRO A 150 12.37 -46.18 -14.40
C PRO A 150 13.35 -47.05 -13.60
N GLN A 151 12.79 -47.97 -12.80
CA GLN A 151 13.51 -49.04 -12.09
C GLN A 151 14.04 -50.11 -13.06
#